data_AF-A0A840J0E1-F1
#
_entry.id   AF-A0A840J0E1-F1
#
_cell.length_a   1.000
_cell.length_b   1.000
_cell.length_c   1.000
_cell.angle_alpha   90.00
_cell.angle_beta   90.00
_cell.angle_gamma   90.00
#
_symmetry.space_group_name_H-M   'P 1'
#
loop_
_entity.id
_entity.type
_entity.pdbx_description
1 polymer ?
#
loop_
_entity_poly.entity_id
_entity_poly.type
_entity_poly.pdbx_seq_one_letter_code
_entity_poly.pdbx_strand_id
1 'polypeptide(L)'
;MSTPFQVDDAVSLSFDEHRRLRIRAPREYLPLAAWLYADAQPNLAALDGLGQLLEQSRGEQLTLVGNSCLVDFVNDLVLLESRYDLWPRTVLPQQVFWTVVNGFRRYLADNAGQPLLTRPAGYPDAQRYTFRHTSDEDGKQYLVDQTYFPRSWSPEEVRAAADGAWASPELVLDEQTGVWSGMWRGLEIAGCYHSGEREVLTYFPVISP
;
A
#
# COMPACT_ATOMS: atom_id res chain seq x y z
N MET A 1 6.90 5.37 19.92
CA MET A 1 6.26 4.41 18.99
C MET A 1 6.79 4.69 17.60
N SER A 2 7.22 3.68 16.86
CA SER A 2 7.56 3.86 15.44
C SER A 2 6.28 3.90 14.61
N THR A 3 6.18 4.87 13.71
CA THR A 3 5.12 4.99 12.70
C THR A 3 5.71 4.59 11.35
N PRO A 4 4.92 4.03 10.41
CA PRO A 4 5.39 3.82 9.05
C PRO A 4 5.79 5.15 8.35
N PHE A 5 5.25 6.30 8.80
CA PHE A 5 5.44 7.61 8.18
C PHE A 5 5.99 8.67 9.12
N GLN A 6 7.00 9.43 8.67
CA GLN A 6 7.49 10.59 9.40
C GLN A 6 7.33 11.86 8.58
N VAL A 7 6.96 12.97 9.23
CA VAL A 7 6.88 14.28 8.55
C VAL A 7 8.30 14.80 8.32
N ASP A 8 8.59 15.21 7.08
CA ASP A 8 9.89 15.75 6.64
C ASP A 8 9.68 16.73 5.47
N ASP A 9 10.71 17.46 5.06
CA ASP A 9 10.61 18.48 3.99
C ASP A 9 10.54 17.87 2.59
N ALA A 10 10.90 16.59 2.46
CA ALA A 10 10.93 15.88 1.18
C ALA A 10 10.56 14.40 1.34
N VAL A 11 10.12 13.78 0.25
CA VAL A 11 9.86 12.34 0.22
C VAL A 11 11.19 11.59 0.27
N SER A 12 11.37 10.73 1.29
CA SER A 12 12.51 9.82 1.40
C SER A 12 12.07 8.42 1.82
N LEU A 13 12.84 7.43 1.41
CA LEU A 13 12.49 6.02 1.52
C LEU A 13 13.63 5.26 2.18
N SER A 14 13.28 4.33 3.07
CA SER A 14 14.23 3.42 3.72
C SER A 14 13.55 2.09 4.06
N PHE A 15 14.35 1.09 4.41
CA PHE A 15 13.86 -0.15 5.03
C PHE A 15 14.27 -0.19 6.50
N ASP A 16 13.36 -0.67 7.36
CA ASP A 16 13.70 -0.95 8.76
C ASP A 16 14.42 -2.30 8.91
N GLU A 17 14.78 -2.66 10.14
CA GLU A 17 15.43 -3.92 10.50
C GLU A 17 14.61 -5.18 10.15
N HIS A 18 13.30 -5.01 9.92
CA HIS A 18 12.37 -6.05 9.50
C HIS A 18 12.11 -6.06 7.99
N ARG A 19 12.82 -5.21 7.22
CA ARG A 19 12.70 -5.01 5.76
C ARG A 19 11.38 -4.35 5.36
N ARG A 20 10.75 -3.63 6.27
CA ARG A 20 9.50 -2.92 6.02
C ARG A 20 9.80 -1.53 5.48
N LEU A 21 9.01 -1.10 4.50
CA LEU A 21 9.16 0.24 3.95
C LEU A 21 8.90 1.31 5.03
N ARG A 22 9.75 2.32 5.08
CA ARG A 22 9.60 3.52 5.89
C ARG A 22 9.66 4.72 4.97
N ILE A 23 8.66 5.58 5.08
CA ILE A 23 8.51 6.74 4.20
C ILE A 23 8.56 7.98 5.08
N ARG A 24 9.42 8.93 4.74
CA ARG A 24 9.27 10.30 5.24
C ARG A 24 8.69 11.16 4.14
N ALA A 25 7.79 12.08 4.47
CA ALA A 25 7.15 12.93 3.49
C ALA A 25 6.64 14.23 4.13
N PRO A 26 6.47 15.31 3.34
CA PRO A 26 5.68 16.46 3.74
C PRO A 26 4.29 16.03 4.22
N ARG A 27 3.73 16.78 5.17
CA ARG A 27 2.44 16.42 5.81
C ARG A 27 1.32 16.28 4.78
N GLU A 28 1.29 17.16 3.79
CA GLU A 28 0.35 17.17 2.67
C GLU A 28 0.48 15.93 1.77
N TYR A 29 1.58 15.19 1.84
CA TYR A 29 1.86 13.99 1.07
C TYR A 29 1.75 12.70 1.90
N LEU A 30 1.29 12.76 3.15
CA LEU A 30 1.02 11.55 3.94
C LEU A 30 0.01 10.61 3.27
N PRO A 31 -1.07 11.07 2.60
CA PRO A 31 -1.94 10.19 1.82
C PRO A 31 -1.22 9.47 0.68
N LEU A 32 -0.26 10.13 0.03
CA LEU A 32 0.59 9.50 -0.99
C LEU A 32 1.54 8.48 -0.36
N ALA A 33 2.10 8.75 0.82
CA ALA A 33 2.89 7.79 1.57
C ALA A 33 2.06 6.55 1.97
N ALA A 34 0.82 6.75 2.44
CA ALA A 34 -0.13 5.69 2.72
C ALA A 34 -0.38 4.81 1.48
N TRP A 35 -0.64 5.43 0.33
CA TRP A 35 -0.82 4.71 -0.93
C TRP A 35 0.43 3.94 -1.38
N LEU A 36 1.61 4.55 -1.32
CA LEU A 36 2.88 3.87 -1.65
C LEU A 36 3.09 2.62 -0.79
N TYR A 37 2.75 2.71 0.48
CA TYR A 37 2.93 1.63 1.43
C TYR A 37 1.91 0.51 1.26
N ALA A 38 0.62 0.85 1.22
CA ALA A 38 -0.48 -0.12 1.23
C ALA A 38 -0.80 -0.69 -0.15
N ASP A 39 -0.75 0.15 -1.19
CA ASP A 39 -1.25 -0.18 -2.53
C ASP A 39 -0.10 -0.44 -3.49
N ALA A 40 0.89 0.45 -3.56
CA ALA A 40 2.04 0.24 -4.44
C ALA A 40 2.89 -0.94 -3.95
N GLN A 41 3.14 -0.96 -2.64
CA GLN A 41 3.95 -1.94 -1.90
C GLN A 41 5.42 -1.97 -2.35
N PRO A 42 6.35 -2.36 -1.46
CA PRO A 42 7.78 -2.27 -1.74
C PRO A 42 8.34 -3.30 -2.74
N ASN A 43 7.57 -3.88 -3.66
CA ASN A 43 8.07 -4.90 -4.60
C ASN A 43 8.20 -4.38 -6.04
N LEU A 44 9.39 -4.50 -6.64
CA LEU A 44 9.68 -3.94 -7.97
C LEU A 44 8.79 -4.55 -9.08
N ALA A 45 8.59 -5.88 -9.08
CA ALA A 45 7.76 -6.53 -10.09
C ALA A 45 6.28 -6.14 -9.94
N ALA A 46 5.79 -6.03 -8.70
CA ALA A 46 4.45 -5.56 -8.42
C ALA A 46 4.26 -4.09 -8.82
N LEU A 47 5.27 -3.24 -8.59
CA LEU A 47 5.25 -1.83 -8.97
C LEU A 47 5.29 -1.64 -10.49
N ASP A 48 6.06 -2.46 -11.22
CA ASP A 48 6.07 -2.45 -12.69
C ASP A 48 4.70 -2.82 -13.26
N GLY A 49 4.02 -3.83 -12.67
CA GLY A 49 2.65 -4.18 -13.00
C GLY A 49 1.68 -3.03 -12.70
N LEU A 50 1.77 -2.44 -11.50
CA LEU A 50 0.96 -1.29 -11.11
C LEU A 50 1.14 -0.09 -12.04
N GLY A 51 2.36 0.17 -12.53
CA GLY A 51 2.62 1.23 -13.51
C GLY A 51 1.79 1.08 -14.78
N GLN A 52 1.65 -0.17 -15.28
CA GLN A 52 0.79 -0.46 -16.44
C GLN A 52 -0.69 -0.22 -16.12
N LEU A 53 -1.13 -0.60 -14.91
CA LEU A 53 -2.51 -0.38 -14.47
C LEU A 53 -2.84 1.10 -14.31
N LEU A 54 -1.93 1.91 -13.77
CA LEU A 54 -2.09 3.36 -13.65
C LEU A 54 -2.20 4.03 -15.03
N GLU A 55 -1.36 3.62 -15.97
CA GLU A 55 -1.42 4.10 -17.36
C GLU A 55 -2.72 3.69 -18.06
N GLN A 56 -3.18 2.46 -17.85
CA GLN A 56 -4.46 1.97 -18.36
C GLN A 56 -5.63 2.76 -17.74
N SER A 57 -5.64 2.95 -16.43
CA SER A 57 -6.65 3.75 -15.72
C SER A 57 -6.71 5.18 -16.25
N ARG A 58 -5.56 5.79 -16.52
CA ARG A 58 -5.48 7.13 -17.13
C ARG A 58 -6.04 7.15 -18.55
N GLY A 59 -5.66 6.18 -19.39
CA GLY A 59 -6.07 6.13 -20.80
C GLY A 59 -7.55 5.80 -21.00
N GLU A 60 -8.10 4.93 -20.15
CA GLU A 60 -9.49 4.47 -20.22
C GLU A 60 -10.43 5.21 -19.24
N GLN A 61 -9.92 6.17 -18.47
CA GLN A 61 -10.68 6.91 -17.45
C GLN A 61 -11.32 5.98 -16.39
N LEU A 62 -10.59 4.95 -15.97
CA LEU A 62 -10.99 4.01 -14.93
C LEU A 62 -10.48 4.47 -13.57
N THR A 63 -11.25 4.22 -12.53
CA THR A 63 -10.74 4.33 -11.16
C THR A 63 -9.96 3.09 -10.78
N LEU A 64 -8.70 3.25 -10.39
CA LEU A 64 -7.93 2.16 -9.80
C LEU A 64 -8.32 2.03 -8.32
N VAL A 65 -8.68 0.82 -7.89
CA VAL A 65 -9.06 0.52 -6.50
C VAL A 65 -8.01 -0.40 -5.89
N GLY A 66 -7.20 0.16 -5.00
CA GLY A 66 -6.16 -0.56 -4.29
C GLY A 66 -6.67 -1.32 -3.06
N ASN A 67 -5.73 -1.72 -2.20
CA ASN A 67 -5.97 -2.20 -0.85
C ASN A 67 -6.59 -1.10 0.04
N SER A 68 -6.01 0.11 0.06
CA SER A 68 -6.37 1.20 0.98
C SER A 68 -7.00 2.42 0.31
N CYS A 69 -6.74 2.61 -0.98
CA CYS A 69 -6.98 3.88 -1.65
C CYS A 69 -7.58 3.69 -3.05
N LEU A 70 -8.40 4.64 -3.49
CA LEU A 70 -8.81 4.82 -4.88
C LEU A 70 -7.87 5.84 -5.54
N VAL A 71 -7.56 5.62 -6.83
CA VAL A 71 -6.78 6.53 -7.65
C VAL A 71 -7.59 6.86 -8.90
N ASP A 72 -7.86 8.15 -9.10
CA ASP A 72 -8.53 8.69 -10.26
C ASP A 72 -7.62 9.69 -11.00
N PHE A 73 -7.63 9.65 -12.33
CA PHE A 73 -6.94 10.62 -13.16
C PHE A 73 -7.95 11.58 -13.78
N VAL A 74 -7.81 12.87 -13.49
CA VAL A 74 -8.71 13.91 -14.01
C VAL A 74 -7.88 15.05 -14.57
N ASN A 75 -7.92 15.25 -15.89
CA ASN A 75 -7.08 16.22 -16.60
C ASN A 75 -5.58 16.00 -16.31
N ASP A 76 -4.92 16.98 -15.70
CA ASP A 76 -3.52 16.98 -15.26
C ASP A 76 -3.34 16.65 -13.77
N LEU A 77 -4.42 16.19 -13.12
CA LEU A 77 -4.47 15.88 -11.69
C LEU A 77 -4.62 14.36 -11.45
N VAL A 78 -4.15 13.94 -10.27
CA VAL A 78 -4.41 12.64 -9.66
C VAL A 78 -5.20 12.89 -8.38
N LEU A 79 -6.33 12.21 -8.24
CA LEU A 79 -7.13 12.20 -7.02
C LEU A 79 -6.81 10.91 -6.27
N LEU A 80 -6.41 11.06 -5.01
CA LEU A 80 -6.28 9.96 -4.06
C LEU A 80 -7.42 10.05 -3.06
N GLU A 81 -8.09 8.93 -2.81
CA GLU A 81 -9.18 8.84 -1.83
C GLU A 81 -9.01 7.61 -0.96
N SER A 82 -9.14 7.77 0.35
CA SER A 82 -9.20 6.64 1.27
C SER A 82 -10.44 5.80 0.96
N ARG A 83 -10.29 4.47 0.80
CA ARG A 83 -11.42 3.54 0.67
C ARG A 83 -12.28 3.43 1.93
N TYR A 84 -11.73 3.89 3.06
CA TYR A 84 -12.31 3.75 4.39
C TYR A 84 -12.52 5.12 5.07
N ASP A 85 -12.58 6.21 4.29
CA ASP A 85 -12.82 7.57 4.78
C ASP A 85 -11.89 8.04 5.92
N LEU A 86 -10.65 7.55 5.96
CA LEU A 86 -9.67 7.85 7.00
C LEU A 86 -9.02 9.22 6.86
N TRP A 87 -9.00 9.77 5.65
CA TRP A 87 -8.43 11.07 5.33
C TRP A 87 -9.15 11.66 4.11
N PRO A 88 -9.22 13.01 4.00
CA PRO A 88 -9.96 13.68 2.94
C PRO A 88 -9.30 13.50 1.57
N ARG A 89 -10.11 13.53 0.50
CA ARG A 89 -9.62 13.50 -0.89
C ARG A 89 -8.40 14.40 -1.08
N THR A 90 -7.32 13.81 -1.57
CA THR A 90 -6.06 14.50 -1.84
C THR A 90 -5.91 14.69 -3.34
N VAL A 91 -5.56 15.92 -3.75
CA VAL A 91 -5.41 16.30 -5.15
C VAL A 91 -3.95 16.61 -5.42
N LEU A 92 -3.34 15.88 -6.35
CA LEU A 92 -1.93 16.02 -6.70
C LEU A 92 -1.78 16.37 -8.19
N PRO A 93 -0.85 17.27 -8.56
CA PRO A 93 -0.44 17.36 -9.95
C PRO A 93 0.15 16.02 -10.42
N GLN A 94 -0.21 15.56 -11.63
CA GLN A 94 0.33 14.31 -12.20
C GLN A 94 1.86 14.31 -12.23
N GLN A 95 2.49 15.45 -12.50
CA GLN A 95 3.95 15.56 -12.48
C GLN A 95 4.55 15.17 -11.11
N VAL A 96 3.93 15.60 -10.01
CA VAL A 96 4.38 15.26 -8.65
C VAL A 96 4.17 13.77 -8.39
N PHE A 97 2.98 13.26 -8.68
CA PHE A 97 2.64 11.84 -8.51
C PHE A 97 3.64 10.93 -9.23
N TRP A 98 3.87 11.17 -10.53
CA TRP A 98 4.80 10.37 -11.32
C TRP A 98 6.26 10.52 -10.90
N THR A 99 6.67 11.71 -10.43
CA THR A 99 8.02 11.90 -9.88
C THR A 99 8.24 11.01 -8.67
N VAL A 100 7.26 10.93 -7.76
CA VAL A 100 7.33 10.09 -6.57
C VAL A 100 7.29 8.60 -6.93
N VAL A 101 6.39 8.17 -7.81
CA VAL A 101 6.30 6.77 -8.27
C VAL A 101 7.60 6.31 -8.94
N ASN A 102 8.19 7.13 -9.81
CA ASN A 102 9.46 6.82 -10.47
C ASN A 102 10.63 6.81 -9.49
N GLY A 103 10.64 7.73 -8.51
CA GLY A 103 11.60 7.73 -7.42
C GLY A 103 11.51 6.46 -6.56
N PHE A 104 10.29 6.02 -6.24
CA PHE A 104 10.06 4.77 -5.52
C PHE A 104 10.54 3.56 -6.32
N ARG A 105 10.20 3.48 -7.61
CA ARG A 105 10.69 2.43 -8.50
C ARG A 105 12.20 2.35 -8.54
N ARG A 106 12.88 3.50 -8.69
CA ARG A 106 14.34 3.58 -8.69
C ARG A 106 14.91 3.11 -7.35
N TYR A 107 14.33 3.57 -6.23
CA TYR A 107 14.73 3.11 -4.91
C TYR A 107 14.65 1.58 -4.79
N LEU A 108 13.54 0.97 -5.23
CA LEU A 108 13.41 -0.50 -5.20
C LEU A 108 14.43 -1.19 -6.10
N ALA A 109 14.69 -0.67 -7.30
CA ALA A 109 15.70 -1.21 -8.20
C ALA A 109 17.12 -1.14 -7.62
N ASP A 110 17.47 -0.02 -6.97
CA ASP A 110 18.78 0.20 -6.35
C ASP A 110 18.99 -0.72 -5.11
N ASN A 111 17.90 -1.20 -4.50
CA ASN A 111 17.93 -2.08 -3.33
C ASN A 111 17.65 -3.57 -3.65
N ALA A 112 17.22 -3.92 -4.86
CA ALA A 112 16.77 -5.27 -5.22
C ALA A 112 17.82 -6.38 -5.01
N GLY A 113 19.11 -6.03 -5.03
CA GLY A 113 20.23 -6.96 -4.81
C GLY A 113 20.70 -7.09 -3.36
N GLN A 114 20.07 -6.42 -2.40
CA GLN A 114 20.54 -6.43 -1.01
C GLN A 114 20.18 -7.75 -0.30
N PRO A 115 21.17 -8.51 0.22
CA PRO A 115 20.90 -9.79 0.90
C PRO A 115 19.98 -9.64 2.11
N LEU A 116 20.06 -8.51 2.80
CA LEU A 116 19.20 -8.20 3.94
C LEU A 116 17.72 -8.10 3.57
N LEU A 117 17.38 -7.86 2.31
CA LEU A 117 16.00 -7.81 1.83
C LEU A 117 15.51 -9.15 1.29
N THR A 118 16.35 -10.18 1.21
CA THR A 118 15.92 -11.49 0.66
C THR A 118 14.90 -12.16 1.58
N ARG A 119 13.79 -12.65 1.01
CA ARG A 119 12.80 -13.46 1.72
C ARG A 119 13.39 -14.76 2.27
N PRO A 120 13.05 -15.17 3.49
CA PRO A 120 13.44 -16.48 4.01
C PRO A 120 12.75 -17.60 3.23
N ALA A 121 13.34 -18.80 3.26
CA ALA A 121 12.71 -19.98 2.66
C ALA A 121 11.36 -20.30 3.33
N GLY A 122 10.35 -20.66 2.54
CA GLY A 122 9.01 -20.99 3.03
C GLY A 122 8.16 -19.78 3.43
N TYR A 123 8.57 -18.56 3.04
CA TYR A 123 7.77 -17.36 3.22
C TYR A 123 6.42 -17.49 2.49
N PRO A 124 5.30 -17.09 3.11
CA PRO A 124 3.99 -17.15 2.44
C PRO A 124 3.96 -16.28 1.18
N ASP A 125 3.58 -16.88 0.05
CA ASP A 125 3.46 -16.16 -1.22
C ASP A 125 2.15 -15.37 -1.29
N ALA A 126 2.21 -14.13 -0.81
CA ALA A 126 1.19 -13.13 -1.05
C ALA A 126 0.92 -12.96 -2.56
N GLN A 127 -0.34 -12.90 -2.95
CA GLN A 127 -0.76 -12.85 -4.34
C GLN A 127 -1.40 -11.50 -4.64
N ARG A 128 -1.02 -10.89 -5.76
CA ARG A 128 -1.68 -9.70 -6.29
C ARG A 128 -2.68 -10.13 -7.35
N TYR A 129 -3.92 -9.66 -7.24
CA TYR A 129 -4.97 -9.94 -8.21
C TYR A 129 -5.55 -8.64 -8.75
N THR A 130 -5.74 -8.65 -10.07
CA THR A 130 -6.33 -7.53 -10.79
C THR A 130 -7.58 -7.99 -11.54
N PHE A 131 -8.68 -7.24 -11.43
CA PHE A 131 -9.91 -7.51 -12.17
C PHE A 131 -10.70 -6.23 -12.43
N ARG A 132 -11.54 -6.24 -13.48
CA ARG A 132 -12.45 -5.13 -13.76
C ARG A 132 -13.76 -5.31 -13.00
N HIS A 133 -14.32 -4.22 -12.51
CA HIS A 133 -15.64 -4.16 -11.92
C HIS A 133 -16.39 -2.96 -12.50
N THR A 134 -17.68 -3.13 -12.78
CA THR A 134 -18.56 -2.03 -13.20
C THR A 134 -19.58 -1.84 -12.11
N SER A 135 -19.73 -0.62 -11.61
CA SER A 135 -20.76 -0.28 -10.63
C SER A 135 -22.14 -0.38 -11.25
N ASP A 136 -23.05 -1.03 -10.54
CA ASP A 136 -24.44 -1.19 -10.97
C ASP A 136 -25.25 0.12 -10.87
N GLU A 137 -24.80 1.07 -10.06
CA GLU A 137 -25.54 2.33 -9.78
C GLU A 137 -25.34 3.39 -10.86
N ASP A 138 -24.09 3.58 -11.29
CA ASP A 138 -23.67 4.68 -12.17
C ASP A 138 -22.94 4.22 -13.44
N GLY A 139 -22.72 2.91 -13.59
CA GLY A 139 -21.98 2.33 -14.72
C GLY A 139 -20.49 2.66 -14.69
N LYS A 140 -19.97 3.26 -13.61
CA LYS A 140 -18.55 3.62 -13.49
C LYS A 140 -17.69 2.36 -13.51
N GLN A 141 -16.60 2.41 -14.26
CA GLN A 141 -15.68 1.29 -14.39
C GLN A 141 -14.49 1.44 -13.45
N TYR A 142 -14.19 0.34 -12.77
CA TYR A 142 -13.12 0.22 -11.80
C TYR A 142 -12.15 -0.86 -12.23
N LEU A 143 -10.87 -0.61 -11.99
CA LEU A 143 -9.81 -1.59 -12.06
C LEU A 143 -9.39 -1.89 -10.63
N VAL A 144 -9.77 -3.05 -10.11
CA VAL A 144 -9.41 -3.47 -8.75
C VAL A 144 -8.05 -4.14 -8.78
N ASP A 145 -7.14 -3.72 -7.91
CA ASP A 145 -5.79 -4.26 -7.78
C ASP A 145 -5.42 -4.41 -6.30
N GLN A 146 -5.49 -5.64 -5.79
CA GLN A 146 -5.40 -5.93 -4.36
C GLN A 146 -4.47 -7.08 -4.07
N THR A 147 -3.99 -7.13 -2.83
CA THR A 147 -3.12 -8.18 -2.32
C THR A 147 -3.87 -9.11 -1.40
N TYR A 148 -3.69 -10.41 -1.60
CA TYR A 148 -4.39 -11.46 -0.91
C TYR A 148 -3.40 -12.45 -0.29
N PHE A 149 -3.80 -13.03 0.84
CA PHE A 149 -3.09 -14.15 1.45
C PHE A 149 -3.04 -15.36 0.50
N PRO A 150 -2.09 -16.29 0.71
CA PRO A 150 -2.03 -17.50 -0.10
C PRO A 150 -3.38 -18.23 -0.14
N ARG A 151 -3.81 -18.67 -1.32
CA ARG A 151 -5.07 -19.44 -1.48
C ARG A 151 -5.13 -20.72 -0.66
N SER A 152 -3.98 -21.25 -0.25
CA SER A 152 -3.89 -22.44 0.60
C SER A 152 -4.21 -22.16 2.07
N TRP A 153 -4.25 -20.90 2.50
CA TRP A 153 -4.58 -20.53 3.87
C TRP A 153 -6.09 -20.58 4.10
N SER A 154 -6.50 -21.16 5.23
CA SER A 154 -7.88 -21.11 5.67
C SER A 154 -8.25 -19.69 6.16
N PRO A 155 -9.55 -19.36 6.21
CA PRO A 155 -10.01 -18.11 6.82
C PRO A 155 -9.53 -17.93 8.27
N GLU A 156 -9.43 -19.02 9.04
CA GLU A 156 -8.91 -19.01 10.41
C GLU A 156 -7.42 -18.68 10.45
N GLU A 157 -6.62 -19.22 9.52
CA GLU A 157 -5.20 -18.90 9.42
C GLU A 157 -4.98 -17.43 9.05
N VAL A 158 -5.76 -16.91 8.11
CA VAL A 158 -5.75 -15.49 7.72
C VAL A 158 -6.09 -14.59 8.92
N ARG A 159 -7.14 -14.93 9.68
CA ARG A 159 -7.51 -14.18 10.88
C ARG A 159 -6.44 -14.25 11.96
N ALA A 160 -5.90 -15.43 12.24
CA ALA A 160 -4.83 -15.61 13.22
C ALA A 160 -3.58 -14.81 12.84
N ALA A 161 -3.29 -14.70 11.54
CA ALA A 161 -2.19 -13.89 11.06
C ALA A 161 -2.44 -12.39 11.28
N ALA A 162 -3.65 -11.90 10.97
CA ALA A 162 -4.03 -10.52 11.21
C ALA A 162 -4.01 -10.16 12.70
N ASP A 163 -4.65 -10.97 13.56
CA ASP A 163 -4.68 -10.79 15.01
C ASP A 163 -3.27 -10.82 15.60
N GLY A 164 -2.45 -11.77 15.13
CA GLY A 164 -1.07 -11.92 15.55
C GLY A 164 -0.18 -10.75 15.16
N ALA A 165 -0.32 -10.22 13.94
CA ALA A 165 0.40 -9.03 13.51
C ALA A 165 -0.08 -7.77 14.25
N TRP A 166 -1.38 -7.63 14.48
CA TRP A 166 -1.95 -6.52 15.25
C TRP A 166 -1.47 -6.51 16.70
N ALA A 167 -1.26 -7.69 17.30
CA ALA A 167 -0.72 -7.84 18.65
C ALA A 167 0.82 -7.91 18.70
N SER A 168 1.51 -7.82 17.57
CA SER A 168 2.97 -8.00 17.50
C SER A 168 3.73 -6.85 18.19
N PRO A 169 4.90 -7.12 18.81
CA PRO A 169 5.74 -6.05 19.35
C PRO A 169 6.29 -5.11 18.25
N GLU A 170 6.32 -5.57 17.00
CA GLU A 170 6.69 -4.79 15.83
C GLU A 170 5.55 -3.92 15.28
N LEU A 171 4.38 -3.89 15.92
CA LEU A 171 3.23 -3.09 15.47
C LEU A 171 3.63 -1.63 15.30
N VAL A 172 3.38 -1.10 14.11
CA VAL A 172 3.49 0.31 13.77
C VAL A 172 2.14 0.84 13.32
N LEU A 173 1.84 2.06 13.76
CA LEU A 173 0.56 2.73 13.53
C LEU A 173 0.83 4.13 13.03
N ASP A 174 0.11 4.56 11.99
CA ASP A 174 0.02 5.95 11.61
C ASP A 174 -1.40 6.47 11.87
N GLU A 175 -1.52 7.31 12.89
CA GLU A 175 -2.82 7.84 13.32
C GLU A 175 -3.40 8.87 12.35
N GLN A 176 -2.58 9.46 11.47
CA GLN A 176 -3.01 10.49 10.52
C GLN A 176 -3.64 9.87 9.28
N THR A 177 -3.11 8.76 8.79
CA THR A 177 -3.61 8.08 7.59
C THR A 177 -4.41 6.83 7.93
N GLY A 178 -4.38 6.38 9.19
CA GLY A 178 -4.99 5.13 9.65
C GLY A 178 -4.34 3.88 9.04
N VAL A 179 -3.08 3.98 8.57
CA VAL A 179 -2.32 2.81 8.10
C VAL A 179 -1.66 2.13 9.29
N TRP A 180 -1.63 0.80 9.27
CA TRP A 180 -0.86 0.03 10.23
C TRP A 180 -0.07 -1.09 9.56
N SER A 181 0.94 -1.59 10.26
CA SER A 181 1.50 -2.91 9.97
C SER A 181 2.10 -3.58 11.19
N GLY A 182 2.17 -4.89 11.13
CA GLY A 182 2.81 -5.73 12.14
C GLY A 182 3.41 -6.98 11.52
N MET A 183 4.04 -7.80 12.35
CA MET A 183 4.74 -9.01 11.91
C MET A 183 4.04 -10.26 12.41
N TRP A 184 3.86 -11.23 11.53
CA TRP A 184 3.39 -12.57 11.90
C TRP A 184 4.24 -13.63 11.23
N ARG A 185 4.99 -14.42 12.01
CA ARG A 185 5.88 -15.48 11.49
C ARG A 185 6.83 -14.98 10.38
N GLY A 186 7.33 -13.76 10.54
CA GLY A 186 8.21 -13.11 9.58
C GLY A 186 7.50 -12.43 8.41
N LEU A 187 6.19 -12.65 8.20
CA LEU A 187 5.36 -11.96 7.21
C LEU A 187 4.93 -10.59 7.74
N GLU A 188 5.17 -9.55 6.95
CA GLU A 188 4.56 -8.24 7.18
C GLU A 188 3.08 -8.28 6.74
N ILE A 189 2.20 -7.90 7.65
CA ILE A 189 0.78 -7.70 7.40
C ILE A 189 0.48 -6.23 7.64
N ALA A 190 -0.14 -5.59 6.67
CA ALA A 190 -0.54 -4.20 6.74
C ALA A 190 -2.05 -4.08 6.60
N GLY A 191 -2.58 -2.92 6.91
CA GLY A 191 -4.00 -2.68 6.83
C GLY A 191 -4.39 -1.25 7.11
N CYS A 192 -5.69 -1.04 7.19
CA CYS A 192 -6.28 0.23 7.61
C CYS A 192 -6.99 0.03 8.96
N TYR A 193 -6.99 1.06 9.80
CA TYR A 193 -7.65 1.06 11.11
C TYR A 193 -8.25 2.43 11.42
N HIS A 194 -9.34 2.46 12.18
CA HIS A 194 -9.87 3.68 12.78
C HIS A 194 -9.05 4.05 14.01
N SER A 195 -8.34 5.19 13.96
CA SER A 195 -7.42 5.59 15.03
C SER A 195 -8.11 5.90 16.36
N GLY A 196 -9.29 6.49 16.32
CA GLY A 196 -10.07 6.82 17.52
C GLY A 196 -10.53 5.60 18.31
N GLU A 197 -10.97 4.54 17.63
CA GLU A 197 -11.51 3.32 18.25
C GLU A 197 -10.48 2.18 18.33
N ARG A 198 -9.33 2.34 17.67
CA ARG A 198 -8.32 1.30 17.45
C ARG A 198 -8.90 0.03 16.83
N GLU A 199 -9.87 0.20 15.93
CA GLU A 199 -10.54 -0.89 15.21
C GLU A 199 -9.87 -1.12 13.85
N VAL A 200 -9.49 -2.37 13.57
CA VAL A 200 -8.95 -2.78 12.27
C VAL A 200 -10.09 -2.90 11.25
N LEU A 201 -9.95 -2.19 10.13
CA LEU A 201 -10.95 -2.16 9.05
C LEU A 201 -10.66 -3.16 7.94
N THR A 202 -9.37 -3.33 7.62
CA THR A 202 -8.90 -4.27 6.63
C THR A 202 -7.48 -4.68 6.93
N TYR A 203 -7.06 -5.80 6.36
CA TYR A 203 -5.69 -6.27 6.40
C TYR A 203 -5.36 -7.11 5.19
N PHE A 204 -4.10 -7.07 4.79
CA PHE A 204 -3.56 -7.74 3.62
C PHE A 204 -2.07 -8.05 3.85
N PRO A 205 -1.53 -9.10 3.23
CA PRO A 205 -0.09 -9.35 3.30
C PRO A 205 0.65 -8.31 2.45
N VAL A 206 1.83 -7.87 2.89
CA VAL A 206 2.67 -6.98 2.11
C VAL A 206 3.60 -7.79 1.21
N ILE A 207 3.57 -7.50 -0.10
CA ILE A 207 4.59 -7.98 -1.03
C ILE A 207 5.82 -7.08 -0.85
N SER A 208 6.75 -7.53 0.00
CA SER A 208 8.08 -6.91 0.18
C SER A 208 9.16 -7.69 -0.59
N PRO A 209 10.30 -7.10 -0.98
CA PRO A 209 11.45 -7.75 -1.62
C PRO A 209 11.92 -9.02 -0.90
#